data_AF-B3S4N6-F1
#
_entry.id   AF-B3S4N6-F1
#
_cell.length_a   1.000
_cell.length_b   1.000
_cell.length_c   1.000
_cell.angle_alpha   90.00
_cell.angle_beta   90.00
_cell.angle_gamma   90.00
#
_symmetry.space_group_name_H-M   'P 1'
#
loop_
_entity.id
_entity.type
_entity.pdbx_description
1 polymer ?
#
loop_
_entity_poly.entity_id
_entity_poly.type
_entity_poly.pdbx_seq_one_letter_code
_entity_poly.pdbx_strand_id
1 'polypeptide(L)'
;MYDQLDVAIESALHIIVRYNVGSTRQLLTVWLFSKAFHELQVKVIDTTQQVKVTEAKIDQLKRGITRARLTDQELSNIPKGIKTYENLGRIFVSQSIEDIRKSLAERINAANDKIEKLNAS
;
A
#
# COMPACT_ATOMS: atom_id res chain seq x y z
N MET A 1 -19.71 9.56 -27.03
CA MET A 1 -21.12 9.13 -27.19
C MET A 1 -21.93 9.20 -25.90
N TYR A 2 -21.31 9.19 -24.69
CA TYR A 2 -22.00 9.39 -23.40
C TYR A 2 -22.34 10.86 -23.08
N ASP A 3 -21.54 11.80 -23.56
CA ASP A 3 -21.65 13.24 -23.23
C ASP A 3 -22.97 13.88 -23.68
N GLN A 4 -23.47 13.50 -24.86
CA GLN A 4 -24.67 14.10 -25.43
C GLN A 4 -25.96 13.53 -24.83
N LEU A 5 -25.87 12.33 -24.25
CA LEU A 5 -26.97 11.69 -23.52
C LEU A 5 -27.09 12.30 -22.11
N ASP A 6 -25.96 12.58 -21.44
CA ASP A 6 -25.94 13.24 -20.13
C ASP A 6 -26.52 14.66 -20.20
N VAL A 7 -26.12 15.44 -21.22
CA VAL A 7 -26.66 16.81 -21.43
C VAL A 7 -28.15 16.79 -21.76
N ALA A 8 -28.63 15.77 -22.50
CA ALA A 8 -30.05 15.61 -22.80
C ALA A 8 -30.87 15.22 -21.56
N ILE A 9 -30.31 14.36 -20.69
CA ILE A 9 -30.91 13.97 -19.41
C ILE A 9 -30.97 15.17 -18.47
N GLU A 10 -29.90 15.98 -18.36
CA GLU A 10 -29.91 17.20 -17.54
C GLU A 10 -30.91 18.24 -18.06
N SER A 11 -31.01 18.43 -19.38
CA SER A 11 -31.97 19.35 -19.99
C SER A 11 -33.43 18.93 -19.74
N ALA A 12 -33.72 17.63 -19.86
CA ALA A 12 -35.04 17.08 -19.56
C ALA A 12 -35.38 17.16 -18.07
N LEU A 13 -34.41 16.91 -17.19
CA LEU A 13 -34.56 17.12 -15.74
C LEU A 13 -34.89 18.57 -15.42
N HIS A 14 -34.20 19.53 -16.04
CA HIS A 14 -34.42 20.96 -15.81
C HIS A 14 -35.83 21.43 -16.23
N ILE A 15 -36.39 20.86 -17.30
CA ILE A 15 -37.77 21.13 -17.76
C ILE A 15 -38.80 20.54 -16.79
N ILE A 16 -38.59 19.32 -16.30
CA ILE A 16 -39.49 18.65 -15.34
C ILE A 16 -39.43 19.33 -13.96
N VAL A 17 -38.25 19.78 -13.52
CA VAL A 17 -38.03 20.54 -12.28
C VAL A 17 -38.78 21.87 -12.28
N ARG A 18 -38.91 22.54 -13.43
CA ARG A 18 -39.71 23.77 -13.57
C ARG A 18 -41.21 23.56 -13.37
N TYR A 19 -41.74 22.39 -13.74
CA TYR A 19 -43.19 22.11 -13.69
C TYR A 19 -43.67 21.44 -12.39
N ASN A 20 -42.78 20.87 -11.58
CA ASN A 20 -43.14 20.20 -10.34
C ASN A 20 -42.14 20.52 -9.22
N VAL A 21 -42.16 21.77 -8.76
CA VAL A 21 -41.12 22.38 -7.91
C VAL A 21 -40.97 21.70 -6.54
N GLY A 22 -42.03 21.07 -6.02
CA GLY A 22 -42.02 20.38 -4.72
C GLY A 22 -41.45 18.96 -4.78
N SER A 23 -41.95 18.13 -5.72
CA SER A 23 -41.55 16.71 -5.83
C SER A 23 -40.14 16.55 -6.42
N THR A 24 -39.78 17.36 -7.41
CA THR A 24 -38.48 17.29 -8.07
C THR A 24 -37.33 17.76 -7.19
N ARG A 25 -37.56 18.72 -6.29
CA ARG A 25 -36.58 19.12 -5.27
C ARG A 25 -36.27 17.96 -4.31
N GLN A 26 -37.29 17.23 -3.86
CA GLN A 26 -37.08 16.07 -2.98
C GLN A 26 -36.31 14.96 -3.70
N LEU A 27 -36.69 14.63 -4.94
CA LEU A 27 -35.99 13.63 -5.76
C LEU A 27 -34.53 14.03 -6.03
N LEU A 28 -34.27 15.30 -6.33
CA LEU A 28 -32.91 15.81 -6.54
C LEU A 28 -32.08 15.72 -5.27
N THR A 29 -32.63 16.04 -4.09
CA THR A 29 -31.90 15.90 -2.82
C THR A 29 -31.56 14.45 -2.50
N VAL A 30 -32.48 13.51 -2.77
CA VAL A 30 -32.24 12.08 -2.55
C VAL A 30 -31.19 11.55 -3.52
N TRP A 31 -31.24 11.98 -4.79
CA TRP A 31 -30.25 11.59 -5.79
C TRP A 31 -28.85 12.15 -5.47
N LEU A 32 -28.74 13.44 -5.14
CA LEU A 32 -27.47 14.06 -4.73
C LEU A 32 -26.90 13.42 -3.47
N PHE A 33 -27.76 13.10 -2.50
CA PHE A 33 -27.36 12.38 -1.30
C PHE A 33 -26.83 10.98 -1.63
N SER A 34 -27.54 10.22 -2.46
CA SER A 34 -27.12 8.88 -2.88
C SER A 34 -25.78 8.91 -3.62
N LYS A 35 -25.57 9.90 -4.50
CA LYS A 35 -24.30 10.12 -5.19
C LYS A 35 -23.17 10.44 -4.22
N ALA A 36 -23.36 11.42 -3.34
CA ALA A 36 -22.35 11.80 -2.34
C ALA A 36 -22.02 10.65 -1.38
N PHE A 37 -23.03 9.85 -1.00
CA PHE A 37 -22.86 8.68 -0.16
C PHE A 37 -22.07 7.57 -0.88
N HIS A 38 -22.35 7.32 -2.15
CA HIS A 38 -21.59 6.35 -2.94
C HIS A 38 -20.12 6.78 -3.10
N GLU A 39 -19.85 8.05 -3.41
CA GLU A 39 -18.49 8.58 -3.48
C GLU A 39 -17.75 8.44 -2.14
N LEU A 40 -18.45 8.66 -1.02
CA LEU A 40 -17.88 8.44 0.30
C LEU A 40 -17.57 6.95 0.55
N GLN A 41 -18.48 6.04 0.18
CA GLN A 41 -18.26 4.60 0.32
C GLN A 41 -17.04 4.14 -0.47
N VAL A 42 -16.89 4.60 -1.72
CA VAL A 42 -15.72 4.29 -2.55
C VAL A 42 -14.44 4.76 -1.86
N LYS A 43 -14.40 6.00 -1.34
CA LYS A 43 -13.23 6.51 -0.60
C LYS A 43 -12.93 5.72 0.67
N VAL A 44 -13.94 5.24 1.39
CA VAL A 44 -13.73 4.39 2.57
C VAL A 44 -13.14 3.03 2.17
N ILE A 45 -13.61 2.43 1.06
CA ILE A 45 -13.08 1.16 0.56
C ILE A 45 -11.61 1.35 0.11
N ASP A 46 -11.32 2.41 -0.63
CA ASP A 46 -9.97 2.67 -1.12
C ASP A 46 -8.98 2.88 0.03
N THR A 47 -9.35 3.68 1.04
CA THR A 47 -8.49 3.93 2.21
C THR A 47 -8.28 2.65 3.02
N THR A 48 -9.32 1.86 3.27
CA THR A 48 -9.18 0.59 4.00
C THR A 48 -8.32 -0.43 3.26
N GLN A 49 -8.41 -0.48 1.92
CA GLN A 49 -7.55 -1.35 1.12
C GLN A 49 -6.09 -0.89 1.14
N GLN A 50 -5.84 0.42 1.08
CA GLN A 50 -4.49 0.96 1.18
C GLN A 50 -3.85 0.63 2.53
N VAL A 51 -4.59 0.74 3.64
CA VAL A 51 -4.12 0.35 4.98
C VAL A 51 -3.67 -1.11 5.00
N LYS A 52 -4.52 -2.04 4.52
CA LYS A 52 -4.19 -3.47 4.47
C LYS A 52 -2.92 -3.76 3.66
N VAL A 53 -2.74 -3.07 2.53
CA VAL A 53 -1.54 -3.22 1.69
C VAL A 53 -0.30 -2.71 2.43
N THR A 54 -0.40 -1.61 3.16
CA THR A 54 0.70 -1.06 3.96
C THR A 54 1.07 -2.01 5.11
N GLU A 55 0.09 -2.54 5.84
CA GLU A 55 0.31 -3.55 6.89
C GLU A 55 1.03 -4.79 6.36
N ALA A 56 0.57 -5.33 5.21
CA ALA A 56 1.21 -6.48 4.58
C ALA A 56 2.67 -6.23 4.19
N LYS A 57 3.00 -5.02 3.71
CA LYS A 57 4.38 -4.60 3.41
C LYS A 57 5.23 -4.54 4.67
N ILE A 58 4.69 -3.99 5.77
CA ILE A 58 5.38 -3.93 7.06
C ILE A 58 5.71 -5.34 7.55
N ASP A 59 4.75 -6.25 7.49
CA ASP A 59 4.96 -7.63 7.94
C ASP A 59 5.99 -8.37 7.08
N GLN A 60 6.02 -8.11 5.77
CA GLN A 60 7.06 -8.66 4.90
C GLN A 60 8.46 -8.16 5.30
N LEU A 61 8.60 -6.87 5.60
CA LEU A 61 9.87 -6.29 6.04
C LEU A 61 10.30 -6.86 7.40
N LYS A 62 9.37 -6.99 8.36
CA LYS A 62 9.63 -7.62 9.67
C LYS A 62 10.15 -9.04 9.53
N ARG A 63 9.52 -9.87 8.69
CA ARG A 63 10.00 -11.24 8.40
C ARG A 63 11.41 -11.24 7.79
N GLY A 64 11.71 -10.28 6.92
CA GLY A 64 13.05 -10.10 6.35
C GLY A 64 14.11 -9.80 7.41
N ILE A 65 13.81 -8.90 8.36
CA ILE A 65 14.69 -8.57 9.49
C ILE A 65 14.93 -9.79 10.37
N THR A 66 13.88 -10.54 10.72
CA THR A 66 14.01 -11.76 11.53
C THR A 66 14.95 -12.76 10.85
N ARG A 67 14.79 -12.99 9.54
CA ARG A 67 15.69 -13.88 8.79
C ARG A 67 17.14 -13.40 8.83
N ALA A 68 17.38 -12.12 8.56
CA ALA A 68 18.73 -11.56 8.59
C ALA A 68 19.39 -11.69 9.98
N ARG A 69 18.62 -11.46 11.05
CA ARG A 69 19.10 -11.61 12.44
C ARG A 69 19.41 -13.06 12.80
N LEU A 70 18.59 -14.01 12.37
CA LEU A 70 18.86 -15.44 12.56
C LEU A 70 20.13 -15.85 11.79
N THR A 71 20.29 -15.40 10.54
CA THR A 71 21.53 -15.66 9.78
C THR A 71 22.76 -15.07 10.47
N ASP A 72 22.67 -13.87 11.05
CA ASP A 72 23.78 -13.27 11.81
C ASP A 72 24.15 -14.08 13.07
N GLN A 73 23.16 -14.66 13.75
CA GLN A 73 23.37 -15.57 14.88
C GLN A 73 24.08 -16.85 14.43
N GLU A 74 23.62 -17.47 13.35
CA GLU A 74 24.28 -18.68 12.82
C GLU A 74 25.70 -18.41 12.34
N LEU A 75 25.96 -17.26 11.72
CA LEU A 75 27.31 -16.84 11.32
C LEU A 75 28.23 -16.60 12.51
N SER A 76 27.68 -16.24 13.68
CA SER A 76 28.46 -16.05 14.91
C SER A 76 29.01 -17.37 15.46
N ASN A 77 28.37 -18.50 15.13
CA ASN A 77 28.79 -19.83 15.56
C ASN A 77 29.95 -20.38 14.71
N ILE A 78 30.27 -19.74 13.58
CA ILE A 78 31.34 -20.18 12.66
C ILE A 78 32.70 -19.61 13.13
N PRO A 79 33.78 -20.42 13.12
CA PRO A 79 35.12 -19.93 13.44
C PRO A 79 35.57 -18.79 12.51
N LYS A 80 36.25 -17.80 13.08
CA LYS A 80 36.82 -16.67 12.31
C LYS A 80 37.90 -17.16 11.34
N GLY A 81 37.95 -16.58 10.15
CA GLY A 81 38.98 -16.85 9.14
C GLY A 81 38.59 -17.83 8.03
N ILE A 82 37.39 -18.42 8.10
CA ILE A 82 36.84 -19.22 7.00
C ILE A 82 36.16 -18.30 5.99
N LYS A 83 36.48 -18.46 4.70
CA LYS A 83 35.77 -17.79 3.61
C LYS A 83 34.39 -18.44 3.46
N THR A 84 33.35 -17.63 3.57
CA THR A 84 31.95 -18.08 3.48
C THR A 84 31.35 -17.59 2.17
N TYR A 85 30.27 -18.21 1.73
CA TYR A 85 29.56 -17.84 0.51
C TYR A 85 28.27 -17.09 0.84
N GLU A 86 28.13 -15.86 0.36
CA GLU A 86 26.87 -15.12 0.40
C GLU A 86 26.08 -15.35 -0.89
N ASN A 87 24.77 -15.56 -0.76
CA ASN A 87 23.87 -15.62 -1.89
C ASN A 87 23.42 -14.20 -2.30
N LEU A 88 23.71 -13.82 -3.55
CA LEU A 88 23.24 -12.58 -4.18
C LEU A 88 22.22 -12.86 -5.31
N GLY A 89 21.23 -13.71 -5.02
CA GLY A 89 20.15 -14.10 -5.94
C GLY A 89 20.30 -15.52 -6.47
N ARG A 90 20.89 -15.67 -7.67
CA ARG A 90 21.16 -16.97 -8.31
C ARG A 90 22.66 -17.33 -8.34
N ILE A 91 23.47 -16.52 -7.69
CA ILE A 91 24.93 -16.65 -7.62
C ILE A 91 25.38 -16.64 -6.16
N PHE A 92 26.53 -17.27 -5.91
CA PHE A 92 27.18 -17.31 -4.61
C PHE A 92 28.55 -16.66 -4.71
N VAL A 93 28.82 -15.68 -3.84
CA VAL A 93 30.08 -14.94 -3.84
C VAL A 93 30.85 -15.27 -2.57
N SER A 94 32.14 -15.59 -2.71
CA SER A 94 33.02 -15.83 -1.57
C SER A 94 33.39 -14.50 -0.91
N GLN A 95 33.07 -14.37 0.36
CA GLN A 95 33.37 -13.19 1.18
C GLN A 95 33.83 -13.58 2.58
N SER A 96 34.41 -12.63 3.30
CA SER A 96 34.72 -12.83 4.72
C SER A 96 33.43 -12.81 5.55
N ILE A 97 33.44 -13.46 6.71
CA ILE A 97 32.30 -13.44 7.64
C ILE A 97 31.99 -12.01 8.09
N GLU A 98 33.01 -11.15 8.25
CA GLU A 98 32.84 -9.76 8.71
C GLU A 98 32.09 -8.91 7.68
N ASP A 99 32.42 -9.06 6.39
CA ASP A 99 31.76 -8.36 5.30
C ASP A 99 30.28 -8.76 5.18
N ILE A 100 30.00 -10.07 5.31
CA ILE A 100 28.63 -10.60 5.26
C ILE A 100 27.81 -10.05 6.42
N ARG A 101 28.37 -9.99 7.64
CA ARG A 101 27.67 -9.44 8.81
C ARG A 101 27.40 -7.94 8.66
N LYS A 102 28.34 -7.20 8.07
CA LYS A 102 28.13 -5.78 7.75
C LYS A 102 27.00 -5.60 6.73
N SER A 103 27.00 -6.37 5.65
CA SER A 103 25.91 -6.41 4.66
C SER A 103 24.55 -6.73 5.30
N LEU A 104 24.50 -7.72 6.19
CA LEU A 104 23.27 -8.07 6.94
C LEU A 104 22.80 -6.94 7.84
N ALA A 105 23.71 -6.25 8.54
CA ALA A 105 23.38 -5.10 9.39
C ALA A 105 22.83 -3.93 8.57
N GLU A 106 23.45 -3.61 7.43
CA GLU A 106 22.97 -2.58 6.50
C GLU A 106 21.56 -2.91 5.98
N ARG A 107 21.30 -4.17 5.63
CA ARG A 107 19.97 -4.65 5.20
C ARG A 107 18.92 -4.53 6.30
N ILE A 108 19.28 -4.80 7.56
CA ILE A 108 18.38 -4.64 8.70
C ILE A 108 18.05 -3.17 8.91
N ASN A 109 19.06 -2.29 8.91
CA ASN A 109 18.87 -0.85 9.11
C ASN A 109 18.00 -0.25 8.00
N ALA A 110 18.30 -0.56 6.73
CA ALA A 110 17.50 -0.10 5.60
C ALA A 110 16.04 -0.59 5.66
N ALA A 111 15.80 -1.81 6.18
CA ALA A 111 14.45 -2.33 6.39
C ALA A 111 13.73 -1.61 7.55
N ASN A 112 14.43 -1.31 8.64
CA ASN A 112 13.88 -0.53 9.76
C ASN A 112 13.50 0.89 9.34
N ASP A 113 14.39 1.60 8.64
CA ASP A 113 14.11 2.94 8.11
C ASP A 113 12.88 2.95 7.20
N LYS A 114 12.70 1.87 6.41
CA LYS A 114 11.54 1.72 5.53
C LYS A 114 10.26 1.44 6.32
N ILE A 115 10.33 0.68 7.40
CA ILE A 115 9.19 0.47 8.31
C ILE A 115 8.80 1.79 8.99
N GLU A 116 9.76 2.57 9.47
CA GLU A 116 9.48 3.88 10.08
C GLU A 116 8.78 4.82 9.10
N LYS A 117 9.27 4.90 7.85
CA LYS A 117 8.62 5.68 6.78
C LYS A 117 7.21 5.21 6.45
N LEU A 118 6.96 3.89 6.50
CA LEU A 118 5.64 3.31 6.22
C LEU A 118 4.66 3.45 7.39
N ASN A 119 5.15 3.60 8.62
CA ASN A 119 4.31 3.89 9.79
C ASN A 119 4.00 5.39 9.95
N ALA A 120 4.88 6.25 9.43
CA ALA A 120 4.69 7.71 9.46
C ALA A 120 3.79 8.23 8.33
N SER A 121 3.50 7.39 7.32
CA SER A 121 2.65 7.69 6.16
C SER A 121 1.24 7.13 6.34
#